data_AF-A0A2K3E8B2-F1
#
_entry.id   AF-A0A2K3E8B2-F1
#
_cell.length_a   1.000
_cell.length_b   1.000
_cell.length_c   1.000
_cell.angle_alpha   90.00
_cell.angle_beta   90.00
_cell.angle_gamma   90.00
#
_symmetry.space_group_name_H-M   'P 1'
#
loop_
_entity.id
_entity.type
_entity.pdbx_description
1 polymer ?
#
loop_
_entity_poly.entity_id
_entity_poly.type
_entity_poly.pdbx_seq_one_letter_code
_entity_poly.pdbx_strand_id
1 'polypeptide(L)'
;MSASAPTKVGAGLLICCEGSCLLLRRSESSGNGGTWGLPGGNADAADAGDLLGTALREAREELGELPQGLQVLGQVLTRRGKNRQKHFTVFLASIPGSSRAGYAPQLNEEHTDWRWLDLAHAAALGGGVHPLLHAANTAAAAAAAAGHSDNGNGATAGLHHPHGHPHGHPHHQHHGSAADAMAAELAAGAVAAAGPPPPDMALHPVVRILFGGAHTDTLAAMLPPSVGSPVKAGPAPPS
;
A
#
# COMPACT_ATOMS: atom_id res chain seq x y z
N MET A 1 -21.68 29.95 16.58
CA MET A 1 -22.48 28.71 16.61
C MET A 1 -21.56 27.58 17.05
N SER A 2 -21.77 27.00 18.24
CA SER A 2 -21.02 25.79 18.63
C SER A 2 -21.38 24.66 17.69
N ALA A 3 -20.39 24.00 17.10
CA ALA A 3 -20.64 22.77 16.35
C ALA A 3 -21.23 21.73 17.31
N SER A 4 -22.37 21.13 16.98
CA SER A 4 -22.89 20.02 17.79
C SER A 4 -21.93 18.84 17.72
N ALA A 5 -21.90 18.03 18.78
CA ALA A 5 -21.14 16.79 18.77
C ALA A 5 -21.54 15.89 17.59
N PRO A 6 -20.59 15.11 17.02
CA PRO A 6 -20.91 14.17 15.95
C PRO A 6 -21.86 13.07 16.45
N THR A 7 -22.77 12.61 15.59
CA THR A 7 -23.67 11.50 15.92
C THR A 7 -23.06 10.13 15.63
N LYS A 8 -22.00 10.10 14.82
CA LYS A 8 -21.16 8.91 14.58
C LYS A 8 -19.70 9.31 14.48
N VAL A 9 -18.85 8.53 15.12
CA VAL A 9 -17.39 8.64 15.06
C VAL A 9 -16.84 7.30 14.63
N GLY A 10 -15.90 7.32 13.70
CA GLY A 10 -15.19 6.13 13.25
C GLY A 10 -13.77 6.47 12.83
N ALA A 11 -12.98 5.44 12.57
CA ALA A 11 -11.60 5.59 12.14
C ALA A 11 -11.15 4.43 11.26
N GLY A 12 -10.15 4.68 10.43
CA GLY A 12 -9.61 3.67 9.52
C GLY A 12 -8.23 4.03 9.00
N LEU A 13 -7.60 3.10 8.28
CA LEU A 13 -6.25 3.25 7.73
C LEU A 13 -6.29 3.44 6.22
N LEU A 14 -5.61 4.48 5.73
CA LEU A 14 -5.15 4.54 4.35
C LEU A 14 -3.71 4.01 4.31
N ILE A 15 -3.57 2.71 4.02
CA ILE A 15 -2.26 2.05 3.94
C ILE A 15 -1.69 2.27 2.54
N CYS A 16 -0.56 2.96 2.44
CA CYS A 16 0.10 3.34 1.21
C CYS A 16 1.44 2.61 1.04
N CYS A 17 1.77 2.30 -0.20
CA CYS A 17 3.07 1.76 -0.58
C CYS A 17 3.33 2.11 -2.04
N GLU A 18 4.49 2.74 -2.32
CA GLU A 18 4.96 2.96 -3.70
C GLU A 18 3.91 3.59 -4.63
N GLY A 19 3.19 4.60 -4.14
CA GLY A 19 2.18 5.30 -4.94
C GLY A 19 0.85 4.57 -5.08
N SER A 20 0.68 3.42 -4.44
CA SER A 20 -0.60 2.71 -4.35
C SER A 20 -1.16 2.73 -2.93
N CYS A 21 -2.46 2.46 -2.77
CA CYS A 21 -3.10 2.24 -1.49
C CYS A 21 -3.93 0.95 -1.46
N LEU A 22 -4.04 0.33 -0.29
CA LEU A 22 -4.88 -0.85 -0.08
C LEU A 22 -6.34 -0.45 0.08
N LEU A 23 -7.23 -1.05 -0.71
CA LEU A 23 -8.68 -0.94 -0.60
C LEU A 23 -9.34 -2.31 -0.49
N LEU A 24 -10.45 -2.38 0.24
CA LEU A 24 -11.24 -3.59 0.45
C LEU A 24 -12.63 -3.44 -0.19
N ARG A 25 -13.10 -4.48 -0.89
CA ARG A 25 -14.46 -4.55 -1.41
C ARG A 25 -15.40 -5.04 -0.32
N ARG A 26 -16.35 -4.21 0.07
CA ARG A 26 -17.36 -4.54 1.08
C ARG A 26 -18.32 -5.60 0.55
N SER A 27 -18.68 -6.57 1.39
CA SER A 27 -19.71 -7.57 1.10
C SER A 27 -21.06 -6.91 0.82
N GLU A 28 -21.94 -7.58 0.06
CA GLU A 28 -23.28 -7.06 -0.24
C GLU A 28 -24.16 -6.90 1.00
N SER A 29 -23.93 -7.70 2.04
CA SER A 29 -24.61 -7.61 3.34
C SER A 29 -24.15 -6.42 4.20
N SER A 30 -23.00 -5.84 3.90
CA SER A 30 -22.46 -4.71 4.64
C SER A 30 -23.09 -3.38 4.19
N GLY A 31 -23.08 -2.38 5.08
CA GLY A 31 -23.49 -1.02 4.69
C GLY A 31 -22.64 -0.48 3.53
N ASN A 32 -23.26 0.04 2.46
CA ASN A 32 -22.62 0.36 1.17
C ASN A 32 -21.95 -0.86 0.51
N GLY A 33 -22.63 -2.01 0.50
CA GLY A 33 -22.15 -3.23 -0.14
C GLY A 33 -21.71 -3.03 -1.59
N GLY A 34 -20.73 -3.83 -2.01
CA GLY A 34 -20.10 -3.74 -3.33
C GLY A 34 -19.12 -2.57 -3.51
N THR A 35 -19.07 -1.59 -2.60
CA THR A 35 -18.14 -0.46 -2.69
C THR A 35 -16.75 -0.79 -2.14
N TRP A 36 -15.74 -0.06 -2.63
CA TRP A 36 -14.33 -0.20 -2.25
C TRP A 36 -13.94 0.85 -1.20
N GLY A 37 -13.57 0.40 -0.01
CA GLY A 37 -13.31 1.23 1.16
C GLY A 37 -11.92 1.06 1.76
N LEU A 38 -11.64 1.88 2.76
CA LEU A 38 -10.50 1.69 3.66
C LEU A 38 -10.85 0.60 4.67
N PRO A 39 -9.87 -0.16 5.19
CA PRO A 39 -10.07 -0.86 6.43
C PRO A 39 -10.41 0.12 7.56
N GLY A 40 -11.46 -0.17 8.35
CA GLY A 40 -11.89 0.66 9.46
C GLY A 40 -13.40 0.71 9.71
N GLY A 41 -13.77 1.05 10.93
CA GLY A 41 -15.15 1.00 11.42
C GLY A 41 -15.52 2.13 12.37
N ASN A 42 -16.57 1.90 13.17
CA ASN A 42 -17.04 2.87 14.16
C ASN A 42 -16.22 2.74 15.44
N ALA A 43 -16.01 3.86 16.13
CA ALA A 43 -15.48 3.82 17.49
C ALA A 43 -16.54 3.25 18.44
N ASP A 44 -16.11 2.37 19.35
CA ASP A 44 -16.91 1.84 20.46
C ASP A 44 -16.62 2.65 21.75
N ALA A 45 -17.51 2.54 22.73
CA ALA A 45 -17.32 3.08 24.07
C ALA A 45 -16.04 2.55 24.72
N ALA A 46 -15.67 1.29 24.44
CA ALA A 46 -14.44 0.67 24.92
C ALA A 46 -13.17 1.33 24.37
N ASP A 47 -13.24 1.97 23.19
CA ASP A 47 -12.10 2.68 22.60
C ASP A 47 -11.79 3.98 23.36
N ALA A 48 -12.67 4.45 24.26
CA ALA A 48 -12.46 5.62 25.13
C ALA A 48 -11.96 6.90 24.41
N GLY A 49 -12.27 7.04 23.12
CA GLY A 49 -11.82 8.15 22.27
C GLY A 49 -10.46 7.94 21.58
N ASP A 50 -9.79 6.80 21.76
CA ASP A 50 -8.61 6.42 21.01
C ASP A 50 -8.96 5.98 19.59
N LEU A 51 -8.95 6.95 18.67
CA LEU A 51 -9.27 6.71 17.27
C LEU A 51 -8.18 5.94 16.53
N LEU A 52 -6.91 6.03 16.95
CA LEU A 52 -5.85 5.25 16.33
C LEU A 52 -5.98 3.78 16.74
N GLY A 53 -6.22 3.52 18.03
CA GLY A 53 -6.57 2.20 18.54
C GLY A 53 -7.77 1.60 17.82
N THR A 54 -8.84 2.40 17.64
CA THR A 54 -10.01 2.01 16.83
C THR A 54 -9.60 1.59 15.42
N ALA A 55 -8.87 2.43 14.68
CA ALA A 55 -8.47 2.14 13.31
C ALA A 55 -7.60 0.88 13.20
N LEU A 56 -6.68 0.68 14.14
CA LEU A 56 -5.78 -0.47 14.19
C LEU A 56 -6.50 -1.77 14.59
N ARG A 57 -7.52 -1.69 15.46
CA ARG A 57 -8.35 -2.84 15.86
C ARG A 57 -9.20 -3.30 14.68
N GLU A 58 -9.98 -2.39 14.11
CA GLU A 58 -10.87 -2.66 12.97
C GLU A 58 -10.08 -3.21 11.77
N ALA A 59 -8.93 -2.60 11.46
CA ALA A 59 -8.10 -3.09 10.37
C ALA A 59 -7.57 -4.51 10.61
N ARG A 60 -7.28 -4.91 11.87
CA ARG A 60 -6.92 -6.31 12.16
C ARG A 60 -8.10 -7.26 12.04
N GLU A 61 -9.28 -6.84 12.49
CA GLU A 61 -10.49 -7.64 12.36
C GLU A 61 -10.84 -7.91 10.88
N GLU A 62 -10.59 -6.93 9.99
CA GLU A 62 -10.91 -7.01 8.57
C GLU A 62 -9.81 -7.62 7.70
N LEU A 63 -8.53 -7.51 8.10
CA LEU A 63 -7.37 -7.95 7.31
C LEU A 63 -6.67 -9.19 7.90
N GLY A 64 -6.98 -9.55 9.14
CA GLY A 64 -6.16 -10.43 9.96
C GLY A 64 -4.93 -9.69 10.49
N GLU A 65 -3.74 -10.06 10.02
CA GLU A 65 -2.51 -9.39 10.41
C GLU A 65 -2.29 -8.10 9.61
N LEU A 66 -1.71 -7.08 10.25
CA LEU A 66 -1.30 -5.87 9.54
C LEU A 66 0.04 -6.09 8.83
N PRO A 67 0.31 -5.39 7.71
CA PRO A 67 1.59 -5.51 7.03
C PRO A 67 2.75 -5.10 7.96
N GLN A 68 3.87 -5.83 7.87
CA GLN A 68 5.06 -5.52 8.66
C GLN A 68 5.63 -4.14 8.31
N GLY A 69 6.17 -3.44 9.31
CA GLY A 69 6.77 -2.12 9.12
C GLY A 69 5.77 -1.00 8.86
N LEU A 70 4.49 -1.21 9.16
CA LEU A 70 3.47 -0.16 9.10
C LEU A 70 3.83 1.03 9.99
N GLN A 71 3.89 2.22 9.40
CA GLN A 71 4.17 3.48 10.08
C GLN A 71 3.05 4.48 9.82
N VAL A 72 2.47 5.04 10.89
CA VAL A 72 1.45 6.08 10.79
C VAL A 72 2.14 7.43 10.58
N LEU A 73 1.78 8.10 9.48
CA LEU A 73 2.40 9.36 9.04
C LEU A 73 1.59 10.59 9.45
N GLY A 74 0.28 10.43 9.63
CA GLY A 74 -0.62 11.52 9.95
C GLY A 74 -2.08 11.10 9.91
N GLN A 75 -2.99 12.07 10.03
CA GLN A 75 -4.41 11.81 9.98
C GLN A 75 -5.20 12.93 9.31
N VAL A 76 -6.32 12.57 8.71
CA VAL A 76 -7.27 13.48 8.08
C VAL A 76 -8.67 13.18 8.60
N LEU A 77 -9.35 14.21 9.10
CA LEU A 77 -10.75 14.10 9.48
C LEU A 77 -11.65 14.35 8.26
N THR A 78 -12.39 13.32 7.86
CA THR A 78 -13.51 13.48 6.92
C THR A 78 -14.81 13.70 7.68
N ARG A 79 -15.70 14.55 7.15
CA ARG A 79 -17.01 14.81 7.75
C ARG A 79 -18.12 14.61 6.71
N ARG A 80 -19.12 13.81 7.05
CA ARG A 80 -20.18 13.32 6.15
C ARG A 80 -21.57 13.41 6.77
N GLY A 81 -22.56 13.11 5.94
CA GLY A 81 -23.97 13.09 6.33
C GLY A 81 -24.60 14.49 6.39
N LYS A 82 -25.91 14.54 6.68
CA LYS A 82 -26.63 15.79 6.90
C LYS A 82 -25.90 16.58 8.00
N ASN A 83 -25.65 17.87 7.77
CA ASN A 83 -24.95 18.75 8.69
C ASN A 83 -23.54 18.30 9.12
N ARG A 84 -22.87 17.44 8.33
CA ARG A 84 -21.47 16.99 8.57
C ARG A 84 -21.27 16.24 9.91
N GLN A 85 -22.33 15.66 10.46
CA GLN A 85 -22.34 15.02 11.78
C GLN A 85 -21.73 13.62 11.88
N LYS A 86 -21.33 13.01 10.75
CA LYS A 86 -20.58 11.74 10.74
C LYS A 86 -19.10 12.05 10.58
N HIS A 87 -18.31 11.84 11.62
CA HIS A 87 -16.88 12.07 11.63
C HIS A 87 -16.16 10.74 11.39
N PHE A 88 -15.21 10.74 10.46
CA PHE A 88 -14.36 9.58 10.21
C PHE A 88 -12.92 10.03 10.06
N THR A 89 -12.06 9.64 11.01
CA THR A 89 -10.63 9.97 11.02
C THR A 89 -9.87 8.91 10.24
N VAL A 90 -9.24 9.32 9.15
CA VAL A 90 -8.39 8.46 8.34
C VAL A 90 -6.94 8.66 8.77
N PHE A 91 -6.29 7.62 9.25
CA PHE A 91 -4.86 7.62 9.51
C PHE A 91 -4.13 7.20 8.25
N LEU A 92 -3.23 8.06 7.76
CA LEU A 92 -2.34 7.72 6.66
C LEU A 92 -1.21 6.88 7.22
N ALA A 93 -1.00 5.69 6.63
CA ALA A 93 0.10 4.82 6.99
C ALA A 93 0.93 4.46 5.76
N SER A 94 2.24 4.26 5.94
CA SER A 94 3.12 3.71 4.92
C SER A 94 3.65 2.34 5.32
N ILE A 95 3.97 1.51 4.33
CA ILE A 95 4.68 0.25 4.52
C ILE A 95 5.86 0.18 3.53
N PRO A 96 6.95 -0.56 3.87
CA PRO A 96 8.00 -0.87 2.91
C PRO A 96 7.49 -1.66 1.69
N GLY A 97 8.13 -1.47 0.53
CA GLY A 97 7.83 -2.23 -0.69
C GLY A 97 7.95 -3.74 -0.53
N SER A 98 8.97 -4.18 0.22
CA SER A 98 9.17 -5.59 0.58
C SER A 98 7.99 -6.17 1.37
N SER A 99 7.39 -5.37 2.27
CA SER A 99 6.19 -5.78 3.00
C SER A 99 5.00 -5.94 2.07
N ARG A 100 4.80 -5.04 1.10
CA ARG A 100 3.72 -5.16 0.09
C ARG A 100 3.85 -6.44 -0.74
N ALA A 101 5.06 -6.76 -1.20
CA ALA A 101 5.30 -7.91 -2.07
C ALA A 101 4.98 -9.27 -1.42
N GLY A 102 4.98 -9.36 -0.09
CA GLY A 102 4.62 -10.56 0.65
C GLY A 102 3.25 -10.49 1.34
N TYR A 103 2.48 -9.43 1.14
CA TYR A 103 1.27 -9.18 1.92
C TYR A 103 0.00 -9.58 1.18
N ALA A 104 -0.73 -10.53 1.77
CA ALA A 104 -2.07 -10.93 1.35
C ALA A 104 -3.00 -10.92 2.58
N PRO A 105 -3.95 -9.98 2.66
CA PRO A 105 -4.97 -9.96 3.71
C PRO A 105 -5.75 -11.27 3.84
N GLN A 106 -6.04 -11.66 5.08
CA GLN A 106 -7.05 -12.66 5.39
C GLN A 106 -8.35 -11.94 5.73
N LEU A 107 -9.21 -11.78 4.74
CA LEU A 107 -10.46 -11.03 4.90
C LEU A 107 -11.47 -11.76 5.79
N ASN A 108 -12.20 -10.99 6.60
CA ASN A 108 -13.39 -11.46 7.28
C ASN A 108 -14.64 -11.39 6.38
N GLU A 109 -15.79 -11.80 6.90
CA GLU A 109 -17.06 -11.85 6.16
C GLU A 109 -17.59 -10.48 5.70
N GLU A 110 -17.09 -9.37 6.25
CA GLU A 110 -17.51 -8.03 5.83
C GLU A 110 -16.93 -7.64 4.46
N HIS A 111 -15.92 -8.35 3.98
CA HIS A 111 -15.18 -8.04 2.76
C HIS A 111 -15.03 -9.26 1.85
N THR A 112 -15.04 -9.01 0.55
CA THR A 112 -15.06 -10.07 -0.47
C THR A 112 -13.88 -10.03 -1.42
N ASP A 113 -13.16 -8.91 -1.48
CA ASP A 113 -11.98 -8.72 -2.33
C ASP A 113 -11.09 -7.62 -1.73
N TRP A 114 -9.82 -7.56 -2.13
CA TRP A 114 -8.86 -6.54 -1.72
C TRP A 114 -7.89 -6.24 -2.86
N ARG A 115 -7.45 -4.98 -2.98
CA ARG A 115 -6.55 -4.55 -4.06
C ARG A 115 -5.63 -3.42 -3.63
N TRP A 116 -4.44 -3.40 -4.23
CA TRP A 116 -3.59 -2.22 -4.24
C TRP A 116 -3.98 -1.36 -5.45
N LEU A 117 -4.60 -0.21 -5.19
CA LEU A 117 -4.99 0.73 -6.23
C LEU A 117 -3.97 1.87 -6.33
N ASP A 118 -3.55 2.21 -7.54
CA ASP A 118 -2.74 3.40 -7.77
C ASP A 118 -3.45 4.68 -7.26
N LEU A 119 -2.72 5.55 -6.55
CA LEU A 119 -3.28 6.75 -5.92
C LEU A 119 -3.81 7.76 -6.94
N ALA A 120 -3.20 7.85 -8.13
CA ALA A 120 -3.71 8.70 -9.20
C ALA A 120 -5.01 8.14 -9.78
N HIS A 121 -5.11 6.82 -9.89
CA HIS A 121 -6.37 6.18 -10.28
C HIS A 121 -7.46 6.38 -9.21
N ALA A 122 -7.13 6.22 -7.92
CA ALA A 122 -8.05 6.49 -6.82
C ALA A 122 -8.53 7.95 -6.83
N ALA A 123 -7.64 8.91 -7.12
CA ALA A 123 -7.97 10.32 -7.33
C ALA A 123 -8.98 10.50 -8.46
N ALA A 124 -8.73 9.91 -9.63
CA ALA A 124 -9.61 10.00 -10.79
C ALA A 124 -11.01 9.45 -10.51
N LEU A 125 -11.12 8.26 -9.89
CA LEU A 125 -12.40 7.67 -9.48
C LEU A 125 -13.12 8.48 -8.39
N GLY A 126 -12.36 9.17 -7.54
CA GLY A 126 -12.88 10.09 -6.53
C GLY A 126 -13.48 11.37 -7.10
N GLY A 127 -13.23 11.67 -8.37
CA GLY A 127 -13.58 12.93 -9.02
C GLY A 127 -12.53 14.03 -8.83
N GLY A 128 -11.32 13.68 -8.35
CA GLY A 128 -10.18 14.58 -8.25
C GLY A 128 -9.32 14.55 -9.51
N VAL A 129 -8.81 15.71 -9.92
CA VAL A 129 -7.82 15.86 -11.00
C VAL A 129 -6.56 16.53 -10.42
N HIS A 130 -5.46 15.77 -10.26
CA HIS A 130 -4.14 16.20 -9.72
C HIS A 130 -4.14 16.63 -8.22
N PRO A 131 -3.05 16.62 -7.41
CA PRO A 131 -1.58 16.36 -7.59
C PRO A 131 -1.02 14.98 -7.19
N LEU A 132 -1.83 14.00 -6.78
CA LEU A 132 -1.35 12.65 -6.42
C LEU A 132 -0.57 11.93 -7.54
N LEU A 133 -0.77 12.32 -8.82
CA LEU A 133 0.00 11.84 -9.97
C LEU A 133 1.52 12.02 -9.83
N HIS A 134 1.98 13.06 -9.13
CA HIS A 134 3.41 13.32 -8.96
C HIS A 134 4.03 12.59 -7.77
N ALA A 135 3.26 12.33 -6.71
CA ALA A 135 3.71 11.56 -5.55
C ALA A 135 3.68 10.03 -5.82
N ALA A 136 2.75 9.57 -6.67
CA ALA A 136 2.58 8.16 -6.98
C ALA A 136 3.65 7.59 -7.93
N ASN A 137 4.03 8.35 -8.97
CA ASN A 137 4.99 7.90 -9.98
C ASN A 137 6.45 7.78 -9.48
N THR A 138 6.74 8.27 -8.28
CA THR A 138 8.12 8.46 -7.80
C THR A 138 8.48 7.56 -6.62
N ALA A 139 7.50 7.12 -5.82
CA ALA A 139 7.72 6.16 -4.75
C ALA A 139 8.08 4.75 -5.28
N ALA A 140 7.54 4.37 -6.45
CA ALA A 140 7.89 3.12 -7.15
C ALA A 140 9.36 3.08 -7.63
N ALA A 141 9.96 4.22 -7.98
CA ALA A 141 11.34 4.27 -8.48
C ALA A 141 12.40 4.23 -7.36
N ALA A 142 12.10 4.77 -6.18
CA ALA A 142 13.03 4.78 -5.05
C ALA A 142 13.25 3.37 -4.44
N ALA A 143 12.23 2.52 -4.46
CA ALA A 143 12.33 1.14 -3.97
C ALA A 143 13.18 0.24 -4.88
N ALA A 144 13.12 0.45 -6.20
CA ALA A 144 13.96 -0.27 -7.15
C ALA A 144 15.46 0.11 -7.02
N ALA A 145 15.76 1.35 -6.65
CA ALA A 145 17.12 1.84 -6.45
C ALA A 145 17.76 1.36 -5.13
N ALA A 146 16.96 1.13 -4.08
CA ALA A 146 17.44 0.61 -2.80
C ALA A 146 17.77 -0.90 -2.82
N GLY A 147 17.30 -1.63 -3.83
CA GLY A 147 17.55 -3.07 -4.00
C GLY A 147 18.77 -3.43 -4.87
N HIS A 148 19.52 -2.46 -5.41
CA HIS A 148 20.61 -2.72 -6.35
C HIS A 148 22.02 -2.35 -5.84
N SER A 149 22.24 -2.33 -4.52
CA SER A 149 23.57 -2.11 -3.96
C SER A 149 24.34 -3.42 -3.77
N ASP A 150 25.28 -3.60 -4.68
CA ASP A 150 26.61 -4.21 -4.54
C ASP A 150 26.71 -5.74 -4.32
N ASN A 151 26.93 -6.48 -5.42
CA ASN A 151 27.67 -7.73 -5.38
C ASN A 151 29.02 -7.52 -6.09
N GLY A 152 29.87 -6.75 -5.43
CA GLY A 152 31.23 -6.40 -5.83
C GLY A 152 32.20 -7.56 -5.65
N ASN A 153 32.76 -7.99 -6.77
CA ASN A 153 33.84 -8.94 -6.94
C ASN A 153 35.12 -8.52 -6.20
N GLY A 154 35.75 -9.42 -5.45
CA GLY A 154 37.07 -9.24 -4.83
C GLY A 154 37.88 -10.53 -4.87
N ALA A 155 38.76 -10.65 -5.86
CA ALA A 155 39.71 -11.75 -6.01
C ALA A 155 41.07 -11.45 -5.36
N THR A 156 41.72 -12.47 -4.80
CA THR A 156 43.19 -12.76 -4.67
C THR A 156 43.38 -13.71 -3.48
N ALA A 157 44.31 -14.66 -3.36
CA ALA A 157 45.23 -15.40 -4.23
C ALA A 157 45.71 -16.62 -3.38
N GLY A 158 46.03 -17.77 -4.00
CA GLY A 158 46.66 -18.88 -3.28
C GLY A 158 46.79 -20.19 -4.09
N LEU A 159 47.96 -20.39 -4.70
CA LEU A 159 48.39 -21.55 -5.50
C LEU A 159 48.73 -22.79 -4.63
N HIS A 160 48.28 -24.00 -5.05
CA HIS A 160 49.14 -25.16 -5.35
C HIS A 160 48.34 -26.36 -5.92
N HIS A 161 48.95 -27.06 -6.88
CA HIS A 161 48.54 -28.27 -7.61
C HIS A 161 49.56 -29.40 -7.28
N PRO A 162 49.47 -30.67 -7.75
CA PRO A 162 48.39 -31.40 -8.44
C PRO A 162 48.24 -32.91 -8.03
N HIS A 163 47.25 -33.59 -8.65
CA HIS A 163 47.23 -34.98 -9.22
C HIS A 163 46.06 -35.89 -8.81
N GLY A 164 45.27 -36.29 -9.80
CA GLY A 164 44.28 -37.37 -9.75
C GLY A 164 43.16 -37.23 -10.79
N HIS A 165 43.24 -38.00 -11.87
CA HIS A 165 42.19 -38.25 -12.88
C HIS A 165 41.77 -39.74 -12.79
N PRO A 166 40.69 -40.24 -13.43
CA PRO A 166 39.46 -39.58 -13.90
C PRO A 166 38.18 -40.44 -13.62
N HIS A 167 37.03 -39.94 -14.13
CA HIS A 167 35.78 -40.63 -14.55
C HIS A 167 34.50 -40.29 -13.78
N GLY A 168 33.52 -39.74 -14.52
CA GLY A 168 32.12 -39.63 -14.14
C GLY A 168 31.36 -38.61 -15.01
N HIS A 169 30.63 -39.08 -16.02
CA HIS A 169 29.72 -38.27 -16.84
C HIS A 169 28.46 -37.79 -16.07
N PRO A 170 27.77 -36.73 -16.54
CA PRO A 170 26.82 -35.97 -15.75
C PRO A 170 25.39 -36.51 -15.88
N HIS A 171 24.67 -36.56 -14.76
CA HIS A 171 23.21 -36.51 -14.76
C HIS A 171 22.80 -35.18 -14.12
N HIS A 172 22.46 -34.21 -14.98
CA HIS A 172 21.71 -33.03 -14.58
C HIS A 172 20.32 -33.48 -14.10
N GLN A 173 20.06 -33.34 -12.80
CA GLN A 173 18.70 -33.20 -12.30
C GLN A 173 18.57 -31.79 -11.70
N HIS A 174 17.88 -30.93 -12.44
CA HIS A 174 17.30 -29.71 -11.90
C HIS A 174 16.23 -30.10 -10.88
N HIS A 175 16.63 -30.25 -9.62
CA HIS A 175 15.71 -30.15 -8.50
C HIS A 175 15.53 -28.66 -8.20
N GLY A 176 14.58 -28.02 -8.89
CA GLY A 176 14.01 -26.77 -8.39
C GLY A 176 13.46 -27.07 -7.00
N SER A 177 13.97 -26.35 -5.99
CA SER A 177 13.62 -26.60 -4.59
C SER A 177 12.14 -26.33 -4.39
N ALA A 178 11.46 -27.08 -3.52
CA ALA A 178 10.10 -26.75 -3.08
C ALA A 178 10.00 -25.31 -2.53
N ALA A 179 11.12 -24.71 -2.11
CA ALA A 179 11.22 -23.30 -1.75
C ALA A 179 11.06 -22.35 -2.95
N ASP A 180 11.54 -22.71 -4.14
CA ASP A 180 11.40 -21.89 -5.36
C ASP A 180 9.96 -21.93 -5.88
N ALA A 181 9.28 -23.09 -5.74
CA ALA A 181 7.86 -23.23 -6.08
C ALA A 181 6.96 -22.45 -5.10
N MET A 182 7.24 -22.51 -3.78
CA MET A 182 6.52 -21.69 -2.79
C MET A 182 6.79 -20.19 -2.99
N ALA A 183 8.02 -19.79 -3.35
CA ALA A 183 8.34 -18.39 -3.64
C ALA A 183 7.61 -17.89 -4.91
N ALA A 184 7.47 -18.74 -5.93
CA ALA A 184 6.71 -18.41 -7.14
C ALA A 184 5.19 -18.32 -6.88
N GLU A 185 4.65 -19.16 -5.98
CA GLU A 185 3.23 -19.15 -5.61
C GLU A 185 2.88 -17.97 -4.67
N LEU A 186 3.79 -17.60 -3.76
CA LEU A 186 3.71 -16.36 -2.96
C LEU A 186 3.83 -15.10 -3.84
N ALA A 187 4.69 -15.12 -4.86
CA ALA A 187 4.78 -14.04 -5.85
C ALA A 187 3.50 -13.94 -6.71
N ALA A 188 2.83 -15.04 -7.01
CA ALA A 188 1.57 -15.03 -7.78
C ALA A 188 0.41 -14.39 -6.99
N GLY A 189 0.36 -14.57 -5.66
CA GLY A 189 -0.61 -13.90 -4.79
C GLY A 189 -0.42 -12.38 -4.69
N ALA A 190 0.82 -11.89 -4.77
CA ALA A 190 1.15 -10.47 -4.72
C ALA A 190 0.90 -9.73 -6.06
N VAL A 191 1.04 -10.44 -7.19
CA VAL A 191 0.84 -9.86 -8.53
C VAL A 191 -0.67 -9.75 -8.87
N ALA A 192 -1.52 -10.62 -8.31
CA ALA A 192 -2.96 -10.62 -8.58
C ALA A 192 -3.70 -9.36 -8.06
N ALA A 193 -3.10 -8.60 -7.13
CA ALA A 193 -3.67 -7.41 -6.52
C ALA A 193 -3.25 -6.07 -7.17
N ALA A 194 -2.45 -6.12 -8.25
CA ALA A 194 -1.94 -4.95 -8.97
C ALA A 194 -2.53 -4.79 -10.39
N GLY A 195 -3.59 -5.54 -10.73
CA GLY A 195 -4.30 -5.40 -12.00
C GLY A 195 -5.09 -4.09 -12.10
N PRO A 196 -5.44 -3.64 -13.32
CA PRO A 196 -6.30 -2.48 -13.50
C PRO A 196 -7.61 -2.66 -12.71
N PRO A 197 -8.14 -1.59 -12.10
CA PRO A 197 -9.37 -1.70 -11.33
C PRO A 197 -10.50 -2.20 -12.22
N PRO A 198 -11.42 -3.01 -11.69
CA PRO A 198 -12.55 -3.50 -12.44
C PRO A 198 -13.42 -2.31 -12.89
N PRO A 199 -14.04 -2.37 -14.08
CA PRO A 199 -14.75 -1.24 -14.67
C PRO A 199 -15.97 -0.76 -13.86
N ASP A 200 -16.47 -1.61 -12.96
CA ASP A 200 -17.56 -1.34 -12.02
C ASP A 200 -17.08 -0.89 -10.62
N MET A 201 -15.78 -0.60 -10.45
CA MET A 201 -15.22 -0.17 -9.16
C MET A 201 -15.89 1.13 -8.67
N ALA A 202 -16.77 0.99 -7.68
CA ALA A 202 -17.37 2.10 -6.98
C ALA A 202 -16.66 2.38 -5.66
N LEU A 203 -16.05 3.55 -5.51
CA LEU A 203 -15.39 3.94 -4.26
C LEU A 203 -16.41 4.25 -3.15
N HIS A 204 -16.16 3.75 -1.95
CA HIS A 204 -16.89 4.09 -0.75
C HIS A 204 -16.80 5.61 -0.52
N PRO A 205 -17.85 6.30 -0.03
CA PRO A 205 -17.82 7.75 -0.06
C PRO A 205 -16.81 8.39 0.92
N VAL A 206 -16.16 7.61 1.80
CA VAL A 206 -15.02 8.12 2.61
C VAL A 206 -13.83 8.32 1.69
N VAL A 207 -13.51 7.30 0.90
CA VAL A 207 -12.45 7.31 -0.11
C VAL A 207 -12.73 8.41 -1.14
N ARG A 208 -13.97 8.54 -1.63
CA ARG A 208 -14.32 9.63 -2.57
C ARG A 208 -14.06 11.03 -2.01
N ILE A 209 -14.36 11.29 -0.74
CA ILE A 209 -14.06 12.60 -0.12
C ILE A 209 -12.56 12.80 0.06
N LEU A 210 -11.86 11.74 0.43
CA LEU A 210 -10.42 11.75 0.66
C LEU A 210 -9.66 12.11 -0.63
N PHE A 211 -10.12 11.59 -1.78
CA PHE A 211 -9.48 11.71 -3.08
C PHE A 211 -10.11 12.74 -4.04
N GLY A 212 -11.33 13.19 -3.77
CA GLY A 212 -12.12 14.06 -4.66
C GLY A 212 -12.22 15.52 -4.22
N GLY A 213 -11.36 16.01 -3.31
CA GLY A 213 -11.51 17.37 -2.77
C GLY A 213 -10.32 17.89 -1.96
N ALA A 214 -10.60 18.75 -0.97
CA ALA A 214 -9.63 19.53 -0.20
C ALA A 214 -8.57 18.73 0.60
N HIS A 215 -8.70 17.40 0.65
CA HIS A 215 -7.78 16.53 1.38
C HIS A 215 -6.61 16.04 0.53
N THR A 216 -6.72 16.11 -0.80
CA THR A 216 -5.68 15.61 -1.71
C THR A 216 -4.33 16.26 -1.47
N ASP A 217 -4.29 17.58 -1.28
CA ASP A 217 -3.05 18.32 -0.97
C ASP A 217 -2.48 17.95 0.41
N THR A 218 -3.38 17.76 1.38
CA THR A 218 -2.98 17.33 2.73
C THR A 218 -2.33 15.95 2.71
N LEU A 219 -2.91 15.01 1.95
CA LEU A 219 -2.35 13.68 1.77
C LEU A 219 -1.01 13.72 1.04
N ALA A 220 -0.92 14.51 -0.03
CA ALA A 220 0.33 14.67 -0.78
C ALA A 220 1.46 15.24 0.10
N ALA A 221 1.14 16.17 1.01
CA ALA A 221 2.11 16.74 1.93
C ALA A 221 2.56 15.79 3.06
N MET A 222 1.73 14.81 3.42
CA MET A 222 2.07 13.82 4.45
C MET A 222 2.87 12.64 3.90
N LEU A 223 2.75 12.35 2.60
CA LEU A 223 3.56 11.34 1.96
C LEU A 223 5.00 11.87 1.82
N PRO A 224 6.03 11.06 2.14
CA PRO A 224 7.41 11.52 2.06
C PRO A 224 7.74 12.01 0.64
N PRO A 225 8.42 13.16 0.50
CA PRO A 225 8.85 13.65 -0.80
C PRO A 225 9.81 12.63 -1.42
N SER A 226 9.55 12.28 -2.68
CA SER A 226 10.41 11.37 -3.42
C SER A 226 11.81 11.94 -3.59
N VAL A 227 12.83 11.23 -3.12
CA VAL A 227 14.22 11.53 -3.44
C VAL A 227 14.45 11.18 -4.91
N GLY A 228 14.42 12.18 -5.78
CA GLY A 228 14.75 12.00 -7.19
C GLY A 228 16.23 11.69 -7.38
N SER A 229 16.55 10.77 -8.31
CA SER A 229 17.91 10.68 -8.87
C SER A 229 18.36 12.06 -9.36
N PRO A 230 19.66 12.42 -9.25
CA PRO A 230 20.16 13.68 -9.75
C PRO A 230 19.86 13.79 -11.24
N VAL A 231 19.13 14.83 -11.62
CA VAL A 231 18.96 15.24 -13.01
C VAL A 231 20.36 15.37 -13.59
N LYS A 232 20.72 14.52 -14.55
CA LYS A 232 21.96 14.65 -15.30
C LYS A 232 21.88 16.02 -15.98
N ALA A 233 22.62 16.99 -15.47
CA ALA A 233 22.77 18.29 -16.13
C ALA A 233 23.23 18.02 -17.56
N GLY A 234 22.36 18.31 -18.53
CA GLY A 234 22.77 18.34 -19.92
C GLY A 234 23.92 19.33 -20.08
N PRO A 235 24.90 19.07 -20.96
CA PRO A 235 25.98 20.00 -21.18
C PRO A 235 25.39 21.36 -21.60
N ALA A 236 25.89 22.43 -20.98
CA ALA A 236 25.52 23.80 -21.32
C ALA A 236 25.76 24.04 -22.82
N PRO A 237 24.89 24.79 -23.51
CA PRO A 237 25.11 25.14 -24.90
C PRO A 237 26.41 25.96 -25.02
N PRO A 238 27.22 25.73 -26.08
CA PRO A 238 28.43 26.51 -26.29
C PRO A 238 28.08 27.99 -26.48
N SER A 239 28.92 28.85 -25.90
CA SER A 239 28.87 30.31 -26.02
C SER A 239 29.27 30.80 -27.40
#